data_AF-A0A9J6HB14-F1
#
_entry.id   AF-A0A9J6HB14-F1
#
_cell.length_a   1.000
_cell.length_b   1.000
_cell.length_c   1.000
_cell.angle_alpha   90.00
_cell.angle_beta   90.00
_cell.angle_gamma   90.00
#
_symmetry.space_group_name_H-M   'P 1'
#
loop_
_entity.id
_entity.type
_entity.pdbx_description
1 polymer ?
#
loop_
_entity_poly.entity_id
_entity_poly.type
_entity_poly.pdbx_seq_one_letter_code
_entity_poly.pdbx_strand_id
1 'polypeptide(L)'
;MVSLHPPADLGYYNQDGRLFLCGRLNVVINCFGRKVNPAEVESYLLEHPAVEQAAVLGVPFPEMGEAPAAIVVLTHGYSPDEQLAEELKEFVFGKHV
;
A
#
# COMPACT_ATOMS: atom_id res chain seq x y z
N MET A 1 -15.98 -12.32 -12.31
CA MET A 1 -16.73 -11.06 -12.50
C MET A 1 -15.84 -9.95 -11.96
N VAL A 2 -15.39 -9.03 -12.81
CA VAL A 2 -14.58 -7.87 -12.40
C VAL A 2 -15.54 -6.80 -11.91
N SER A 3 -15.38 -6.34 -10.68
CA SER A 3 -16.23 -5.28 -10.09
C SER A 3 -15.40 -4.00 -9.99
N LEU A 4 -15.82 -2.94 -10.68
CA LEU A 4 -15.24 -1.61 -10.60
C LEU A 4 -16.02 -0.80 -9.56
N HIS A 5 -15.36 -0.36 -8.49
CA HIS A 5 -15.92 0.59 -7.52
C HIS A 5 -15.21 1.94 -7.65
N PRO A 6 -15.76 3.06 -7.16
CA PRO A 6 -15.22 4.42 -7.34
C PRO A 6 -13.79 4.73 -6.88
N PRO A 7 -12.96 3.80 -6.35
CA PRO A 7 -11.52 3.99 -6.34
C PRO A 7 -10.78 3.41 -7.58
N ALA A 8 -11.43 2.74 -8.54
CA ALA A 8 -10.78 2.06 -9.68
C ALA A 8 -9.84 0.90 -9.27
N ASP A 9 -10.16 0.21 -8.18
CA ASP A 9 -9.51 -1.04 -7.78
C ASP A 9 -9.87 -2.16 -8.77
N LEU A 10 -8.84 -2.84 -9.27
CA LEU A 10 -8.95 -4.04 -10.09
C LEU A 10 -8.77 -5.25 -9.19
N GLY A 11 -9.72 -6.18 -9.24
CA GLY A 11 -9.60 -7.44 -8.53
C GLY A 11 -10.51 -8.52 -9.10
N TYR A 12 -10.23 -9.76 -8.72
CA TYR A 12 -11.03 -10.93 -9.09
C TYR A 12 -11.17 -11.89 -7.92
N TYR A 13 -12.22 -12.70 -7.94
CA TYR A 13 -12.41 -13.78 -6.97
C TYR A 13 -11.92 -15.10 -7.55
N ASN A 14 -11.26 -15.94 -6.74
CA ASN A 14 -10.99 -17.33 -7.11
C ASN A 14 -12.21 -18.23 -6.85
N GLN A 15 -12.10 -19.53 -7.18
CA GLN A 15 -13.18 -20.51 -7.00
C GLN A 15 -13.54 -20.74 -5.52
N ASP A 16 -12.63 -20.41 -4.59
CA ASP A 16 -12.84 -20.52 -3.15
C ASP A 16 -13.45 -19.25 -2.54
N GLY A 17 -13.82 -18.25 -3.36
CA GLY A 17 -14.40 -16.99 -2.91
C GLY A 17 -13.40 -16.02 -2.28
N ARG A 18 -12.09 -16.25 -2.45
CA ARG A 18 -11.05 -15.31 -2.01
C ARG A 18 -10.88 -14.18 -3.03
N LEU A 19 -10.88 -12.93 -2.56
CA LEU A 19 -10.62 -11.75 -3.39
C LEU A 19 -9.10 -11.59 -3.61
N PHE A 20 -8.71 -11.43 -4.86
CA PHE A 20 -7.35 -11.07 -5.29
C PHE A 20 -7.38 -9.67 -5.86
N LEU A 21 -6.65 -8.75 -5.22
CA LEU A 21 -6.42 -7.40 -5.72
C LEU A 21 -5.29 -7.45 -6.75
N CYS A 22 -5.55 -6.96 -7.95
CA CYS A 22 -4.60 -6.87 -9.06
C CYS A 22 -3.98 -5.47 -9.19
N GLY A 23 -4.30 -4.55 -8.27
CA GLY A 23 -3.86 -3.17 -8.29
C GLY A 23 -4.99 -2.20 -8.68
N ARG A 24 -4.64 -0.94 -8.91
CA ARG A 24 -5.58 0.10 -9.34
C ARG A 24 -5.27 0.53 -10.76
N LEU A 25 -6.30 0.99 -11.49
CA LEU A 25 -6.10 1.67 -12.76
C LEU A 25 -5.47 3.06 -12.48
N ASN A 26 -4.13 3.13 -12.47
CA ASN A 26 -3.30 4.34 -12.37
C ASN A 26 -3.80 5.41 -11.38
N VAL A 27 -3.53 5.23 -10.09
CA VAL A 27 -3.77 6.27 -9.07
C VAL A 27 -2.41 6.75 -8.56
N VAL A 28 -1.99 7.93 -9.00
CA VAL A 28 -0.85 8.62 -8.43
C VAL A 28 -1.32 9.36 -7.18
N ILE A 29 -0.68 9.10 -6.04
CA ILE A 29 -1.02 9.75 -4.78
C ILE A 29 -0.49 11.18 -4.81
N ASN A 30 -1.32 12.15 -4.47
CA ASN A 30 -0.94 13.55 -4.42
C ASN A 30 -0.72 14.00 -2.97
N CYS A 31 0.52 13.90 -2.50
CA CYS A 31 0.91 14.28 -1.14
C CYS A 31 1.72 15.57 -1.18
N PHE A 32 1.21 16.65 -0.58
CA PHE A 32 1.82 17.99 -0.61
C PHE A 32 2.13 18.51 -2.03
N GLY A 33 1.31 18.17 -3.01
CA GLY A 33 1.57 18.52 -4.41
C GLY A 33 2.63 17.65 -5.10
N ARG A 34 3.24 16.71 -4.38
CA ARG A 34 4.18 15.72 -4.93
C ARG A 34 3.42 14.48 -5.39
N LYS A 35 3.89 13.91 -6.49
CA LYS A 35 3.37 12.68 -7.08
C LYS A 35 4.11 11.49 -6.47
N VAL A 36 3.42 10.71 -5.66
CA VAL A 36 3.92 9.47 -5.09
C VAL A 36 3.33 8.31 -5.86
N ASN A 37 4.17 7.42 -6.36
CA ASN A 37 3.74 6.21 -7.04
C ASN A 37 3.53 5.10 -6.00
N PRO A 38 2.30 4.58 -5.81
CA PRO A 38 2.05 3.51 -4.85
C PRO A 38 2.92 2.27 -5.08
N ALA A 39 3.10 1.88 -6.35
CA ALA A 39 3.87 0.68 -6.70
C ALA A 39 5.35 0.78 -6.30
N GLU A 40 5.90 2.00 -6.28
CA GLU A 40 7.26 2.24 -5.82
C GLU A 40 7.37 2.06 -4.30
N VAL A 41 6.41 2.62 -3.55
CA VAL A 41 6.32 2.44 -2.09
C VAL A 41 6.08 0.98 -1.72
N GLU A 42 5.20 0.28 -2.44
CA GLU A 42 4.97 -1.16 -2.29
C GLU A 42 6.26 -1.96 -2.52
N SER A 43 7.03 -1.63 -3.58
CA SER A 43 8.29 -2.30 -3.87
C SER A 43 9.30 -2.10 -2.75
N TYR A 44 9.40 -0.91 -2.16
CA TYR A 44 10.26 -0.68 -1.00
C TYR A 44 9.79 -1.48 0.21
N LEU A 45 8.49 -1.49 0.51
CA LEU A 45 7.97 -2.28 1.63
C LEU A 45 8.30 -3.77 1.48
N LEU A 46 8.21 -4.32 0.27
CA LEU A 46 8.54 -5.72 -0.02
C LEU A 46 10.03 -6.07 0.17
N GLU A 47 10.93 -5.08 0.24
CA GLU A 47 12.35 -5.33 0.59
C GLU A 47 12.56 -5.57 2.09
N HIS A 48 11.59 -5.22 2.94
CA HIS A 48 11.70 -5.40 4.39
C HIS A 48 11.38 -6.85 4.78
N PRO A 49 12.21 -7.52 5.62
CA PRO A 49 12.02 -8.95 5.95
C PRO A 49 10.71 -9.26 6.69
N ALA A 50 10.13 -8.26 7.36
CA ALA A 50 8.83 -8.39 8.03
C ALA A 50 7.63 -8.38 7.08
N VAL A 51 7.79 -8.01 5.81
CA VAL A 51 6.70 -7.78 4.86
C VAL A 51 6.64 -8.93 3.85
N GLU A 52 5.52 -9.64 3.82
CA GLU A 52 5.24 -10.66 2.80
C GLU A 52 4.51 -10.05 1.60
N GLN A 53 3.56 -9.14 1.86
CA GLN A 53 2.81 -8.42 0.83
C GLN A 53 2.52 -7.00 1.29
N ALA A 54 2.44 -6.07 0.34
CA ALA A 54 2.07 -4.68 0.60
C ALA A 54 1.13 -4.15 -0.49
N ALA A 55 0.19 -3.30 -0.09
CA ALA A 55 -0.63 -2.50 -0.98
C ALA A 55 -0.69 -1.06 -0.45
N VAL A 56 -0.45 -0.08 -1.31
CA VAL A 56 -0.39 1.35 -0.94
C VAL A 56 -1.50 2.12 -1.65
N LEU A 57 -2.17 3.00 -0.91
CA LEU A 57 -3.24 3.84 -1.42
C LEU A 57 -3.14 5.26 -0.88
N GLY A 58 -3.64 6.22 -1.65
CA GLY A 58 -3.86 7.57 -1.16
C GLY A 58 -5.13 7.61 -0.31
N VAL A 59 -5.01 8.11 0.91
CA VAL A 59 -6.16 8.42 1.78
C VAL A 59 -6.31 9.93 1.93
N PRO A 60 -7.54 10.48 1.97
CA PRO A 60 -7.75 11.92 2.15
C PRO A 60 -7.05 12.42 3.42
N PHE A 61 -6.28 13.49 3.28
CA PHE A 61 -5.54 14.10 4.39
C PHE A 61 -5.64 15.63 4.30
N PRO A 62 -6.28 16.32 5.26
CA PRO A 62 -6.63 17.75 5.13
C PRO A 62 -5.46 18.68 4.78
N GLU A 63 -4.27 18.40 5.30
CA GLU A 63 -3.09 19.26 5.13
C GLU A 63 -2.25 18.88 3.89
N MET A 64 -2.32 17.62 3.45
CA MET A 64 -1.47 17.04 2.40
C MET A 64 -2.20 16.87 1.07
N GLY A 65 -3.52 17.00 1.07
CA GLY A 65 -4.39 16.50 0.01
C GLY A 65 -4.64 15.01 0.20
N GLU A 66 -3.62 14.19 -0.05
CA GLU A 66 -3.63 12.75 0.22
C GLU A 66 -2.38 12.34 0.99
N ALA A 67 -2.50 11.36 1.87
CA ALA A 67 -1.37 10.68 2.51
C ALA A 67 -1.24 9.26 1.97
N PRO A 68 -0.02 8.76 1.68
CA PRO A 68 0.18 7.34 1.42
C PRO A 68 -0.13 6.51 2.67
N ALA A 69 -1.01 5.52 2.52
CA ALA A 69 -1.33 4.54 3.55
C ALA A 69 -1.03 3.14 3.01
N ALA A 70 -0.32 2.34 3.80
CA ALA A 70 0.06 0.98 3.45
C ALA A 70 -0.76 -0.04 4.23
N ILE A 71 -1.26 -1.06 3.54
CA ILE A 71 -1.78 -2.30 4.12
C ILE A 71 -0.71 -3.36 3.91
N VAL A 72 -0.31 -4.03 4.99
CA VAL A 72 0.83 -4.94 5.01
C VAL A 72 0.38 -6.31 5.52
N VAL A 73 0.77 -7.36 4.80
CA VAL A 73 0.75 -8.74 5.29
C VAL A 73 2.13 -9.04 5.85
N LEU A 74 2.19 -9.41 7.13
CA LEU A 74 3.45 -9.70 7.80
C LEU A 74 3.91 -11.12 7.51
N THR A 75 5.22 -11.27 7.30
CA THR A 75 5.88 -12.58 7.26
C THR A 75 5.63 -13.33 8.56
N HIS A 76 5.44 -14.65 8.48
CA HIS A 76 5.25 -15.50 9.66
C HIS A 76 6.36 -15.27 10.70
N GLY A 77 5.96 -15.06 11.96
CA GLY A 77 6.87 -14.81 13.09
C GLY A 77 6.99 -13.34 13.48
N TYR A 78 6.51 -12.40 12.66
CA TYR A 78 6.38 -10.99 13.04
C TYR A 78 5.00 -10.71 13.66
N SER A 79 4.94 -9.74 14.57
CA SER A 79 3.70 -9.29 15.20
C SER A 79 3.40 -7.85 14.81
N PRO A 80 2.12 -7.50 14.57
CA PRO A 80 1.74 -6.13 14.27
C PRO A 80 1.74 -5.31 15.56
N ASP A 81 2.73 -4.44 15.71
CA ASP A 81 2.80 -3.47 16.78
C ASP A 81 3.22 -2.08 16.27
N GLU A 82 3.12 -1.09 17.14
CA GLU A 82 3.43 0.31 16.80
C GLU A 82 4.92 0.50 16.49
N GLN A 83 5.79 -0.29 17.11
CA GLN A 83 7.23 -0.23 16.86
C GLN A 83 7.57 -0.68 15.43
N LEU A 84 7.01 -1.80 14.98
CA LEU A 84 7.17 -2.29 13.62
C LEU A 84 6.54 -1.33 12.61
N ALA A 85 5.41 -0.71 12.94
CA ALA A 85 4.79 0.29 12.07
C ALA A 85 5.69 1.52 11.85
N GLU A 86 6.35 2.02 12.89
CA GLU A 86 7.31 3.12 12.76
C GLU A 86 8.58 2.68 12.01
N GLU A 87 9.11 1.49 12.29
CA GLU A 87 10.25 0.91 11.57
C GLU A 87 9.99 0.86 10.06
N LEU A 88 8.81 0.37 9.64
CA LEU A 88 8.45 0.29 8.23
C LEU A 88 8.32 1.66 7.58
N LYS A 89 7.81 2.67 8.30
CA LYS A 89 7.75 4.05 7.80
C LYS A 89 9.15 4.59 7.59
N GLU A 90 10.03 4.49 8.59
CA GLU A 90 11.42 4.95 8.51
C GLU A 90 12.18 4.25 7.38
N PHE A 91 11.98 2.94 7.23
CA PHE A 91 12.58 2.15 6.16
C PHE A 91 12.22 2.68 4.78
N VAL A 92 10.94 3.00 4.53
CA VAL A 92 10.48 3.58 3.27
C VAL A 92 11.00 5.01 3.09
N PHE A 93 10.95 5.85 4.12
CA PHE A 93 11.46 7.23 4.05
C PHE A 93 12.96 7.28 3.71
N GLY A 94 13.75 6.31 4.19
CA GLY A 94 15.17 6.19 3.87
C GLY A 94 15.48 5.87 2.40
N LYS A 95 14.48 5.48 1.59
CA LYS A 95 14.66 5.09 0.17
C LYS A 95 14.57 6.25 -0.82
N HIS A 96 14.44 7.49 -0.34
CA HIS A 96 14.32 8.72 -1.14
C HIS A 96 13.16 8.71 -2.16
N VAL A 97 11.94 8.89 -1.65
CA VAL A 97 10.70 9.18 -2.42
C VAL A 97 10.36 10.68 -2.35
#